data_AF-A0A0A2FDA4-F1
#
_entry.id   AF-A0A0A2FDA4-F1
#
_cell.length_a   1.000
_cell.length_b   1.000
_cell.length_c   1.000
_cell.angle_alpha   90.00
_cell.angle_beta   90.00
_cell.angle_gamma   90.00
#
_symmetry.space_group_name_H-M   'P 1'
#
loop_
_entity.id
_entity.type
_entity.pdbx_description
1 polymer ?
#
loop_
_entity_poly.entity_id
_entity_poly.type
_entity_poly.pdbx_seq_one_letter_code
_entity_poly.pdbx_strand_id
1 'polypeptide(L)'
;MKINNLRIGDIVTVKGHDFPMKVVGLFGDKDVQLLPCVEDYTGDVWEEDAADLELVKPRFKLPEWVQVRGDLIKSTIDMAFCEISYEIEEFGGRYSTYLLNSNGYDTKVERVASLLTLEDAKDVAERHFNKKVERFLESINDK
;
A
#
# COMPACT_ATOMS: atom_id res chain seq x y z
N MET A 1 9.89 2.43 10.31
CA MET A 1 10.25 1.62 9.10
C MET A 1 11.76 1.66 8.83
N LYS A 2 12.31 0.97 7.81
CA LYS A 2 13.73 1.17 7.40
C LYS A 2 13.84 2.38 6.47
N ILE A 3 14.95 3.15 6.51
CA ILE A 3 15.11 4.32 5.62
C ILE A 3 15.09 3.94 4.13
N ASN A 4 15.61 2.76 3.78
CA ASN A 4 15.58 2.22 2.40
C ASN A 4 14.16 1.95 1.91
N ASN A 5 13.20 1.89 2.83
CA ASN A 5 11.80 1.78 2.52
C ASN A 5 11.14 3.16 2.43
N LEU A 6 11.87 4.28 2.37
CA LEU A 6 11.36 5.65 2.18
C LEU A 6 11.86 6.24 0.87
N ARG A 7 11.10 7.17 0.31
CA ARG A 7 11.45 7.99 -0.85
C ARG A 7 11.06 9.43 -0.59
N ILE A 8 11.85 10.35 -1.15
CA ILE A 8 11.50 11.76 -1.19
C ILE A 8 10.14 11.90 -1.89
N GLY A 9 9.20 12.59 -1.24
CA GLY A 9 7.83 12.79 -1.68
C GLY A 9 6.79 11.92 -0.96
N ASP A 10 7.21 10.89 -0.23
CA ASP A 10 6.28 10.09 0.57
C ASP A 10 5.59 10.92 1.64
N ILE A 11 4.34 10.57 1.95
CA ILE A 11 3.59 11.17 3.06
C ILE A 11 3.60 10.18 4.22
N VAL A 12 4.15 10.62 5.35
CA VAL A 12 4.37 9.84 6.56
C VAL A 12 3.75 10.53 7.78
N THR A 13 3.53 9.76 8.83
CA THR A 13 3.24 10.24 10.18
C THR A 13 4.31 9.71 11.12
N VAL A 14 4.56 10.45 12.20
CA VAL A 14 5.32 9.94 13.34
C VAL A 14 4.40 9.02 14.14
N LYS A 15 4.88 7.85 14.55
CA LYS A 15 4.12 6.89 15.35
C LYS A 15 3.52 7.55 16.59
N GLY A 16 2.22 7.38 16.79
CA GLY A 16 1.48 8.01 17.89
C GLY A 16 1.04 9.45 17.63
N HIS A 17 1.31 10.00 16.43
CA HIS A 17 0.86 11.31 15.99
C HIS A 17 0.16 11.23 14.63
N ASP A 18 -1.06 11.75 14.53
CA ASP A 18 -1.84 11.72 13.28
C ASP A 18 -1.57 12.93 12.35
N PHE A 19 -0.37 13.51 12.43
CA PHE A 19 -0.02 14.69 11.64
C PHE A 19 0.79 14.32 10.39
N PRO A 20 0.22 14.46 9.17
CA PRO A 20 0.89 14.05 7.94
C PRO A 20 2.02 15.02 7.55
N MET A 21 3.18 14.44 7.25
CA MET A 21 4.38 15.15 6.81
C MET A 21 4.93 14.52 5.54
N LYS A 22 5.53 15.32 4.68
CA LYS A 22 6.15 14.92 3.43
C LYS A 22 7.64 14.70 3.64
N VAL A 23 8.16 13.57 3.19
CA VAL A 23 9.60 13.31 3.15
C VAL A 23 10.25 14.22 2.11
N VAL A 24 11.22 15.03 2.54
CA VAL A 24 11.97 15.96 1.66
C VAL A 24 13.47 15.63 1.59
N GLY A 25 13.99 14.80 2.50
CA GLY A 25 15.38 14.32 2.45
C GLY A 25 15.57 13.01 3.19
N LEU A 26 16.59 12.25 2.79
CA LEU A 26 17.00 10.97 3.37
C LEU A 26 18.51 11.02 3.58
N PHE A 27 18.98 10.80 4.81
CA PHE A 27 20.38 10.96 5.18
C PHE A 27 20.87 9.78 6.02
N GLY A 28 22.03 9.26 5.62
CA GLY A 28 22.62 8.08 6.26
C GLY A 28 21.66 6.89 6.27
N ASP A 29 21.65 6.15 7.38
CA ASP A 29 20.90 4.90 7.50
C ASP A 29 19.57 5.04 8.25
N LYS A 30 19.28 6.23 8.80
CA LYS A 30 18.14 6.43 9.70
C LYS A 30 17.51 7.83 9.68
N ASP A 31 18.23 8.88 9.31
CA ASP A 31 17.75 10.25 9.49
C ASP A 31 16.90 10.71 8.29
N VAL A 32 15.70 11.21 8.56
CA VAL A 32 14.71 11.59 7.55
C VAL A 32 14.30 13.03 7.76
N GLN A 33 14.37 13.83 6.70
CA GLN A 33 13.92 15.21 6.71
C GLN A 33 12.46 15.30 6.26
N LEU A 34 11.63 15.97 7.05
CA LEU A 34 10.18 16.04 6.91
C LEU A 34 9.69 17.49 6.81
N LEU A 35 8.64 17.69 6.02
CA LEU A 35 7.95 18.97 5.90
C LEU A 35 6.45 18.77 6.14
N PRO A 36 5.80 19.54 7.03
CA PRO A 36 4.35 19.52 7.20
C PRO A 36 3.57 19.60 5.88
N CYS A 37 2.54 18.77 5.71
CA CYS A 37 1.64 18.82 4.55
C CYS A 37 0.60 19.93 4.69
N VAL A 38 1.06 21.18 4.82
CA VAL A 38 0.21 22.39 4.95
C VAL A 38 0.51 23.29 3.76
N GLU A 39 -0.54 23.78 3.08
CA GLU A 39 -0.38 24.72 1.96
C GLU A 39 0.37 25.97 2.42
N ASP A 40 1.31 26.44 1.60
CA ASP A 40 2.15 27.62 1.85
C ASP A 40 3.02 27.56 3.13
N TYR A 41 3.30 26.36 3.66
CA TYR A 41 4.26 26.21 4.74
C TYR A 41 5.69 26.53 4.26
N THR A 42 6.26 27.60 4.80
CA THR A 42 7.64 28.05 4.54
C THR A 42 8.56 27.90 5.75
N GLY A 43 8.11 27.17 6.78
CA GLY A 43 8.86 26.95 8.00
C GLY A 43 9.95 25.89 7.86
N ASP A 44 10.52 25.53 9.01
CA ASP A 44 11.68 24.64 9.07
C ASP A 44 11.34 23.20 8.68
N VAL A 45 12.36 22.52 8.18
CA VAL A 45 12.39 21.07 7.94
C VAL A 45 12.70 20.36 9.25
N TRP A 46 11.93 19.32 9.54
CA TRP A 46 12.07 18.53 10.77
C TRP A 46 12.92 17.30 10.48
N GLU A 47 13.67 16.82 11.47
CA GLU A 47 14.47 15.60 11.35
C GLU A 47 13.92 14.53 12.29
N GLU A 48 13.63 13.35 11.74
CA GLU A 48 13.07 12.21 12.46
C GLU A 48 13.79 10.92 12.09
N ASP A 49 13.76 9.94 12.98
CA ASP A 49 14.27 8.60 12.69
C ASP A 49 13.27 7.82 11.83
N ALA A 50 13.74 7.23 10.74
CA ALA A 50 12.94 6.39 9.86
C ALA A 50 12.19 5.29 10.63
N ALA A 51 12.75 4.77 11.73
CA ALA A 51 12.14 3.77 12.59
C ALA A 51 10.79 4.23 13.16
N ASP A 52 10.64 5.53 13.42
CA ASP A 52 9.49 6.16 14.06
C ASP A 52 8.43 6.64 13.08
N LEU A 53 8.65 6.43 11.77
CA LEU A 53 7.72 6.81 10.72
C LEU A 53 6.85 5.66 10.23
N GLU A 54 5.62 6.02 9.83
CA GLU A 54 4.63 5.19 9.15
C GLU A 54 4.07 5.91 7.92
N LEU A 55 3.77 5.20 6.84
CA LEU A 55 3.19 5.81 5.63
C LEU A 55 1.70 6.12 5.83
N VAL A 56 1.30 7.35 5.50
CA VAL A 56 -0.11 7.80 5.57
C VAL A 56 -0.94 7.20 4.45
N LYS A 57 -0.33 6.97 3.28
CA LYS A 57 -1.01 6.38 2.11
C LYS A 57 -0.20 5.23 1.54
N PRO A 58 -0.87 4.18 1.03
CA PRO A 58 -0.20 3.15 0.25
C PRO A 58 0.49 3.79 -0.98
N ARG A 59 1.76 3.44 -1.24
CA ARG A 59 2.53 3.99 -2.37
C ARG A 59 2.01 3.52 -3.72
N PHE A 60 1.53 2.28 -3.76
CA PHE A 60 1.11 1.63 -4.97
C PHE A 60 -0.40 1.50 -4.96
N LYS A 61 -1.03 1.99 -6.02
CA LYS A 61 -2.47 1.86 -6.18
C LYS A 61 -2.81 0.60 -6.95
N LEU A 62 -3.88 -0.05 -6.52
CA LEU A 62 -4.52 -1.04 -7.37
C LEU A 62 -5.15 -0.33 -8.58
N PRO A 63 -5.16 -0.97 -9.76
CA PRO A 63 -5.91 -0.49 -10.92
C PRO A 63 -7.40 -0.32 -10.62
N GLU A 64 -8.11 0.30 -11.57
CA GLU A 64 -9.56 0.49 -11.46
C GLU A 64 -10.30 -0.83 -11.20
N TRP A 65 -11.29 -0.77 -10.32
CA TRP A 65 -12.14 -1.90 -9.99
C TRP A 65 -13.22 -2.06 -11.06
N VAL A 66 -13.24 -3.23 -11.70
CA VAL A 66 -14.20 -3.58 -12.75
C VAL A 66 -15.23 -4.56 -12.20
N GLN A 67 -16.51 -4.30 -12.47
CA GLN A 67 -17.58 -5.24 -12.15
C GLN A 67 -17.53 -6.44 -13.11
N VAL A 68 -17.40 -7.65 -12.57
CA VAL A 68 -17.31 -8.89 -13.35
C VAL A 68 -18.65 -9.64 -13.36
N ARG A 69 -19.29 -9.75 -12.19
CA ARG A 69 -20.62 -10.32 -11.95
C ARG A 69 -21.32 -9.49 -10.90
N GLY A 70 -22.66 -9.51 -10.78
CA GLY A 70 -23.42 -8.58 -9.93
C GLY A 70 -22.91 -8.39 -8.49
N ASP A 71 -22.36 -9.45 -7.89
CA ASP A 71 -21.78 -9.51 -6.54
C ASP A 71 -20.24 -9.46 -6.52
N LEU A 72 -19.57 -9.44 -7.68
CA LEU A 72 -18.12 -9.60 -7.82
C LEU A 72 -17.49 -8.43 -8.58
N ILE A 73 -16.55 -7.74 -7.93
CA ILE A 73 -15.64 -6.79 -8.57
C ILE A 73 -14.20 -7.30 -8.54
N LYS A 74 -13.41 -6.87 -9.52
CA LYS A 74 -12.01 -7.28 -9.69
C LYS A 74 -11.12 -6.10 -10.04
N SER A 75 -9.90 -6.07 -9.51
CA SER A 75 -8.82 -5.18 -9.93
C SER A 75 -7.61 -6.03 -10.33
N THR A 76 -7.11 -5.86 -11.56
CA THR A 76 -6.13 -6.76 -12.16
C THR A 76 -4.88 -6.01 -12.60
N ILE A 77 -3.72 -6.57 -12.28
CA ILE A 77 -2.40 -6.16 -12.75
C ILE A 77 -1.88 -7.26 -13.68
N ASP A 78 -1.90 -6.98 -14.98
CA ASP A 78 -1.40 -7.88 -16.00
C ASP A 78 0.11 -7.67 -16.20
N MET A 79 0.88 -8.74 -16.03
CA MET A 79 2.30 -8.79 -16.38
C MET A 79 2.53 -9.86 -17.43
N ALA A 80 3.64 -9.77 -18.17
CA ALA A 80 3.91 -10.64 -19.32
C ALA A 80 3.93 -12.16 -19.01
N PHE A 81 4.12 -12.54 -17.75
CA PHE A 81 4.23 -13.94 -17.31
C PHE A 81 3.44 -14.25 -16.03
N CYS A 82 2.71 -13.28 -15.49
CA CYS A 82 1.83 -13.48 -14.34
C CYS A 82 0.69 -12.46 -14.31
N GLU A 83 -0.44 -12.88 -13.77
CA GLU A 83 -1.58 -12.02 -13.47
C GLU A 83 -1.74 -11.98 -11.94
N ILE A 84 -1.73 -10.77 -11.38
CA ILE A 84 -2.11 -10.56 -9.98
C ILE A 84 -3.43 -9.84 -10.00
N SER A 85 -4.44 -10.40 -9.33
CA SER A 85 -5.72 -9.75 -9.20
C SER A 85 -6.26 -9.80 -7.78
N TYR A 86 -7.02 -8.78 -7.44
CA TYR A 86 -7.84 -8.74 -6.24
C TYR A 86 -9.30 -8.84 -6.63
N GLU A 87 -10.02 -9.76 -5.99
CA GLU A 87 -11.44 -9.95 -6.16
C GLU A 87 -12.17 -9.62 -4.86
N ILE A 88 -13.30 -8.93 -4.96
CA ILE A 88 -14.18 -8.68 -3.83
C ILE A 88 -15.55 -9.22 -4.19
N GLU A 89 -15.99 -10.22 -3.46
CA GLU A 89 -17.31 -10.85 -3.60
C GLU A 89 -18.22 -10.45 -2.43
N GLU A 90 -19.41 -9.95 -2.74
CA GLU A 90 -20.47 -9.65 -1.76
C GLU A 90 -21.30 -10.91 -1.52
N PHE A 91 -21.39 -11.33 -0.27
CA PHE A 91 -22.26 -12.42 0.12
C PHE A 91 -22.83 -12.20 1.51
N GLY A 92 -24.16 -12.06 1.60
CA GLY A 92 -24.87 -11.95 2.87
C GLY A 92 -24.52 -10.68 3.65
N GLY A 93 -24.35 -9.55 2.96
CA GLY A 93 -24.03 -8.26 3.57
C GLY A 93 -22.57 -8.12 4.00
N ARG A 94 -21.68 -8.97 3.47
CA ARG A 94 -20.24 -8.92 3.73
C ARG A 94 -19.47 -8.99 2.43
N TYR A 95 -18.37 -8.26 2.38
CA TYR A 95 -17.45 -8.20 1.25
C TYR A 95 -16.23 -9.04 1.58
N SER A 96 -16.06 -10.17 0.90
CA SER A 96 -14.89 -11.03 1.04
C SER A 96 -13.86 -10.68 -0.02
N THR A 97 -12.65 -10.32 0.42
CA THR A 97 -11.54 -9.95 -0.44
C THR A 97 -10.61 -11.14 -0.65
N TYR A 98 -10.25 -11.43 -1.90
CA TYR A 98 -9.34 -12.48 -2.31
C TYR A 98 -8.20 -11.91 -3.16
N LEU A 99 -7.01 -12.47 -3.00
CA LEU A 99 -5.89 -12.29 -3.91
C LEU A 99 -5.80 -13.54 -4.79
N LEU A 100 -5.74 -13.33 -6.09
CA LEU A 100 -5.47 -14.33 -7.11
C LEU A 100 -4.11 -14.04 -7.71
N ASN A 101 -3.24 -15.04 -7.72
CA ASN A 101 -1.92 -14.97 -8.33
C ASN A 101 -1.79 -16.12 -9.33
N SER A 102 -1.91 -15.77 -10.61
CA SER A 102 -1.83 -16.71 -11.73
C SER A 102 -0.49 -16.59 -12.44
N ASN A 103 0.09 -17.72 -12.81
CA ASN A 103 1.29 -17.79 -13.65
C ASN A 103 0.98 -18.34 -15.07
N GLY A 104 -0.30 -18.32 -15.47
CA GLY A 104 -0.77 -18.86 -16.75
C GLY A 104 -1.02 -20.38 -16.76
N TYR A 105 -0.54 -21.13 -15.76
CA TYR A 105 -0.77 -22.57 -15.63
C TYR A 105 -1.56 -22.94 -14.37
N ASP A 106 -1.31 -22.22 -13.27
CA ASP A 106 -1.97 -22.40 -11.98
C ASP A 106 -2.35 -21.03 -11.42
N THR A 107 -3.45 -20.99 -10.67
CA THR A 107 -3.93 -19.79 -9.99
C THR A 107 -4.04 -20.07 -8.49
N LYS A 108 -3.16 -19.42 -7.72
CA LYS A 108 -3.22 -19.48 -6.26
C LYS A 108 -4.20 -18.45 -5.75
N VAL A 109 -5.13 -18.90 -4.92
CA VAL A 109 -6.13 -18.04 -4.27
C VAL A 109 -5.83 -17.92 -2.79
N GLU A 110 -5.79 -16.69 -2.30
CA GLU A 110 -5.58 -16.35 -0.89
C GLU A 110 -6.72 -15.46 -0.42
N ARG A 111 -7.45 -15.88 0.62
CA ARG A 111 -8.45 -15.00 1.25
C ARG A 111 -7.73 -13.95 2.12
N VAL A 112 -7.97 -12.68 1.82
CA VAL A 112 -7.32 -11.55 2.49
C VAL A 112 -8.14 -11.07 3.69
N ALA A 113 -9.45 -10.85 3.51
CA ALA A 113 -10.32 -10.32 4.56
C ALA A 113 -11.82 -10.57 4.30
N SER A 114 -12.65 -10.24 5.29
CA SER A 114 -14.10 -10.17 5.16
C SER A 114 -14.64 -9.00 5.98
N LEU A 115 -15.21 -8.01 5.30
CA LEU A 115 -15.55 -6.70 5.86
C LEU A 115 -17.02 -6.35 5.60
N LEU A 116 -17.51 -5.32 6.28
CA LEU A 116 -18.92 -4.90 6.23
C LEU A 116 -19.19 -3.92 5.09
N THR A 117 -18.17 -3.23 4.60
CA THR A 117 -18.33 -2.24 3.53
C THR A 117 -17.40 -2.54 2.36
N LEU A 118 -17.83 -2.11 1.17
CA LEU A 118 -17.05 -2.25 -0.05
C LEU A 118 -15.77 -1.41 0.00
N GLU A 119 -15.83 -0.20 0.55
CA GLU A 119 -14.67 0.69 0.64
C GLU A 119 -13.60 0.12 1.57
N ASP A 120 -13.98 -0.42 2.74
CA ASP A 120 -13.01 -1.09 3.62
C ASP A 120 -12.34 -2.29 2.92
N ALA A 121 -13.09 -3.01 2.07
CA ALA A 121 -12.59 -4.17 1.32
C ALA A 121 -11.57 -3.75 0.25
N LYS A 122 -11.81 -2.62 -0.43
CA LYS A 122 -10.84 -2.01 -1.36
C LYS A 122 -9.59 -1.53 -0.62
N ASP A 123 -9.76 -0.84 0.50
CA ASP A 123 -8.65 -0.35 1.33
C ASP A 123 -7.77 -1.48 1.85
N VAL A 124 -8.38 -2.58 2.32
CA VAL A 124 -7.62 -3.76 2.76
C VAL A 124 -6.90 -4.43 1.60
N ALA A 125 -7.52 -4.54 0.42
CA ALA A 125 -6.86 -5.06 -0.78
C ALA A 125 -5.62 -4.22 -1.14
N GLU A 126 -5.75 -2.89 -1.13
CA GLU A 126 -4.66 -1.96 -1.46
C GLU A 126 -3.53 -2.03 -0.42
N ARG A 127 -3.86 -2.07 0.88
CA ARG A 127 -2.87 -2.28 1.95
C ARG A 127 -2.13 -3.62 1.81
N HIS A 128 -2.86 -4.70 1.50
CA HIS A 128 -2.29 -6.02 1.31
C HIS A 128 -1.34 -6.05 0.11
N PHE A 129 -1.73 -5.42 -1.00
CA PHE A 129 -0.89 -5.28 -2.18
C PHE A 129 0.42 -4.55 -1.87
N ASN A 130 0.36 -3.40 -1.19
CA ASN A 130 1.55 -2.64 -0.83
C ASN A 130 2.51 -3.45 0.03
N LYS A 131 1.99 -4.17 1.03
CA LYS A 131 2.80 -5.06 1.88
C LYS A 131 3.52 -6.15 1.07
N LYS A 132 2.89 -6.69 0.01
CA LYS A 132 3.54 -7.68 -0.85
C LYS A 132 4.61 -7.05 -1.74
N VAL A 133 4.35 -5.87 -2.29
CA VAL A 133 5.35 -5.14 -3.10
C VAL A 133 6.55 -4.77 -2.24
N GLU A 134 6.34 -4.26 -1.03
CA GLU A 134 7.42 -3.93 -0.10
C GLU A 134 8.28 -5.16 0.22
N ARG A 135 7.67 -6.29 0.57
CA ARG A 135 8.41 -7.56 0.82
C ARG A 135 9.21 -8.01 -0.40
N PHE A 136 8.65 -7.85 -1.60
CA PHE A 136 9.33 -8.20 -2.83
C PHE A 136 10.56 -7.30 -3.06
N LEU A 137 10.40 -5.98 -2.88
CA LEU A 137 11.50 -5.02 -2.99
C LEU A 137 12.60 -5.28 -1.96
N GLU A 138 12.22 -5.58 -0.70
CA GLU A 138 13.17 -5.97 0.35
C GLU A 138 13.96 -7.23 -0.05
N SER A 139 13.31 -8.23 -0.63
CA SER A 139 13.98 -9.48 -1.05
C SER A 139 15.00 -9.31 -2.18
N ILE A 140 14.91 -8.22 -2.95
CA ILE A 140 15.85 -7.88 -4.02
C ILE A 140 17.02 -7.06 -3.48
N ASN A 141 16.77 -6.18 -2.51
CA ASN A 141 17.79 -5.31 -1.92
C ASN A 141 18.69 -6.01 -0.88
N ASP A 142 18.26 -7.14 -0.32
CA ASP A 142 19.10 -7.98 0.57
C ASP A 142 20.07 -8.91 -0.21
N LYS A 143 20.30 -8.66 -1.51
CA LYS A 143 21.31 -9.32 -2.36
C LYS A 143 22.38 -8.34 -2.82
#